data_AF-A0A2S9FSP7-F1
#
_entry.id   AF-A0A2S9FSP7-F1
#
_cell.length_a   1.000
_cell.length_b   1.000
_cell.length_c   1.000
_cell.angle_alpha   90.00
_cell.angle_beta   90.00
_cell.angle_gamma   90.00
#
_symmetry.space_group_name_H-M   'P 1'
#
loop_
_entity.id
_entity.type
_entity.pdbx_description
1 polymer ?
#
loop_
_entity_poly.entity_id
_entity_poly.type
_entity_poly.pdbx_seq_one_letter_code
_entity_poly.pdbx_strand_id
1 'polypeptide(L)'
;MAETVAGIFTEVIIAPAYEAGAVEVLKGKKNIRVLVAAEPQPAADLTELGAAGDDPNNWTLATGTPADAQTLTDLVFAWRTCRAVKSNAIVI
;
A
#
# COMPACT_ATOMS: atom_id res chain seq x y z
N MET A 1 9.64 -6.97 11.94
CA MET A 1 8.26 -7.00 11.40
C MET A 1 7.51 -8.29 11.78
N ALA A 2 8.07 -9.48 11.54
CA ALA A 2 7.41 -10.76 11.84
C ALA A 2 6.94 -10.88 13.31
N GLU A 3 7.75 -10.41 14.26
CA GLU A 3 7.40 -10.40 15.69
C GLU A 3 6.16 -9.57 16.00
N THR A 4 6.04 -8.39 15.38
CA THR A 4 4.86 -7.53 15.52
C THR A 4 3.60 -8.22 14.98
N VAL A 5 3.71 -8.85 13.80
CA VAL A 5 2.59 -9.60 13.18
C VAL A 5 2.19 -10.80 14.03
N ALA A 6 3.14 -11.48 14.67
CA ALA A 6 2.86 -12.58 15.60
C ALA A 6 2.07 -12.13 16.85
N GLY A 7 2.07 -10.83 17.18
CA GLY A 7 1.21 -10.25 18.22
C GLY A 7 -0.24 -10.03 17.79
N ILE A 8 -0.54 -10.06 16.48
CA ILE A 8 -1.83 -9.69 15.90
C ILE A 8 -2.52 -10.94 15.32
N PHE A 9 -3.83 -11.07 15.50
CA PHE A 9 -4.58 -12.10 14.77
C PHE A 9 -4.57 -11.76 13.27
N THR A 10 -3.80 -12.53 12.50
CA THR A 10 -3.59 -12.30 11.08
C THR A 10 -3.97 -13.55 10.30
N GLU A 11 -4.85 -13.38 9.31
CA GLU A 11 -5.29 -14.48 8.47
C GLU A 11 -4.24 -14.87 7.43
N VAL A 12 -3.76 -13.90 6.66
CA VAL A 12 -2.82 -14.08 5.55
C VAL A 12 -1.76 -12.99 5.62
N ILE A 13 -0.51 -13.36 5.34
CA ILE A 13 0.59 -12.43 5.06
C ILE A 13 1.24 -12.83 3.74
N ILE A 14 1.50 -11.85 2.88
CA ILE A 14 2.13 -12.04 1.58
C ILE A 14 3.30 -11.06 1.43
N ALA A 15 4.42 -11.57 0.91
CA ALA A 15 5.62 -10.77 0.66
C ALA A 15 6.37 -11.31 -0.58
N PRO A 16 7.21 -10.49 -1.23
CA PRO A 16 8.08 -10.96 -2.32
C PRO A 16 9.17 -11.93 -1.83
N ALA A 17 9.58 -11.80 -0.58
CA ALA A 17 10.51 -12.69 0.10
C ALA A 17 10.37 -12.54 1.63
N TYR A 18 10.95 -13.48 2.38
CA TYR A 18 11.08 -13.41 3.83
C TYR A 18 12.54 -13.57 4.24
N GLU A 19 12.95 -12.82 5.26
CA GLU A 19 14.25 -12.99 5.88
C GLU A 19 14.36 -14.35 6.61
N ALA A 20 15.60 -14.81 6.80
CA ALA A 20 15.85 -16.04 7.54
C ALA A 20 15.24 -15.96 8.95
N GLY A 21 14.49 -16.99 9.34
CA GLY A 21 13.82 -17.05 10.64
C GLY A 21 12.46 -16.34 10.72
N ALA A 22 12.12 -15.43 9.79
CA ALA A 22 10.84 -14.70 9.82
C ALA A 22 9.63 -15.65 9.70
N VAL A 23 9.73 -16.67 8.85
CA VAL A 23 8.69 -17.68 8.67
C VAL A 23 8.47 -18.49 9.95
N GLU A 24 9.54 -18.79 10.69
CA GLU A 24 9.44 -19.59 11.92
C GLU A 24 8.76 -18.81 13.05
N VAL A 25 9.03 -17.49 13.14
CA VAL A 25 8.29 -16.59 14.04
C VAL A 25 6.80 -16.57 13.69
N LEU A 26 6.45 -16.48 12.40
CA LEU A 26 5.05 -16.44 11.96
C LEU A 26 4.31 -17.79 12.17
N LYS A 27 4.98 -18.92 11.95
CA LYS A 27 4.44 -20.27 12.16
C LYS A 27 4.08 -20.57 13.62
N GLY A 28 4.54 -19.77 14.57
CA GLY A 28 4.02 -19.80 15.95
C GLY A 28 2.50 -19.63 16.03
N LYS A 29 1.86 -19.04 15.00
CA LYS A 29 0.39 -19.05 14.82
C LYS A 29 -0.01 -20.17 13.88
N LYS A 30 -0.67 -21.21 14.41
CA LYS A 30 -1.07 -22.41 13.65
C LYS A 30 -1.85 -22.14 12.35
N ASN A 31 -2.64 -21.06 12.30
CA ASN A 31 -3.60 -20.81 11.21
C ASN A 31 -3.21 -19.66 10.26
N ILE A 32 -2.05 -19.02 10.45
CA ILE A 32 -1.63 -17.95 9.52
C ILE A 32 -1.20 -18.56 8.19
N ARG A 33 -1.68 -18.00 7.08
CA ARG A 33 -1.24 -18.36 5.74
C ARG A 33 -0.07 -17.44 5.36
N VAL A 34 1.12 -18.02 5.20
CA VAL A 34 2.35 -17.30 4.81
C VAL A 34 2.62 -17.57 3.33
N LEU A 35 2.57 -16.53 2.50
CA LEU A 35 2.65 -16.66 1.04
C LEU A 35 3.82 -15.86 0.47
N VAL A 36 4.51 -16.44 -0.51
CA VAL A 36 5.47 -15.72 -1.35
C VAL A 36 4.83 -15.49 -2.71
N ALA A 37 4.86 -14.25 -3.21
CA ALA A 37 4.38 -13.91 -4.54
C ALA A 37 5.35 -12.98 -5.25
N ALA A 38 5.51 -13.17 -6.56
CA ALA A 38 6.34 -12.30 -7.39
C ALA A 38 5.77 -10.87 -7.42
N GLU A 39 6.65 -9.90 -7.63
CA GLU A 39 6.24 -8.51 -7.79
C GLU A 39 5.31 -8.35 -9.01
N PRO A 40 4.22 -7.59 -8.88
CA PRO A 40 3.28 -7.39 -9.97
C PRO A 40 3.97 -6.66 -11.12
N GLN A 41 3.82 -7.19 -12.33
CA GLN A 41 4.25 -6.49 -13.54
C GLN A 41 3.24 -5.37 -13.86
N PRO A 42 3.70 -4.19 -14.31
CA PRO A 42 2.80 -3.17 -14.84
C PRO A 42 1.95 -3.78 -15.95
N ALA A 43 0.62 -3.72 -15.82
CA ALA A 43 -0.27 -4.25 -16.84
C ALA A 43 -0.11 -3.44 -18.13
N ALA A 44 0.16 -4.12 -19.25
CA ALA A 44 0.38 -3.48 -20.56
C ALA A 44 -0.89 -2.86 -21.16
N ASP A 45 -2.08 -3.20 -20.65
CA ASP A 45 -3.37 -2.66 -21.09
C ASP A 45 -4.32 -2.52 -19.89
N LEU A 46 -4.48 -1.30 -19.38
CA LEU A 46 -5.55 -0.94 -18.44
C LEU A 46 -6.22 0.36 -18.92
N THR A 47 -6.65 0.38 -20.18
CA THR A 47 -7.39 1.50 -20.77
C THR A 47 -8.81 1.69 -20.21
N GLU A 48 -9.28 0.87 -19.27
CA GLU A 48 -10.58 1.11 -18.60
C GLU A 48 -10.52 1.27 -17.07
N LEU A 49 -9.40 0.96 -16.40
CA LEU A 49 -9.32 0.99 -14.91
C LEU A 49 -8.00 1.51 -14.33
N GLY A 50 -7.04 1.92 -15.16
CA GLY A 50 -5.70 2.32 -14.71
C GLY A 50 -5.21 3.57 -15.41
N ALA A 51 -5.77 4.72 -15.07
CA ALA A 51 -5.13 5.98 -15.41
C ALA A 51 -3.70 5.97 -14.86
N ALA A 52 -2.74 6.50 -15.62
CA ALA A 52 -1.42 6.82 -15.08
C ALA A 52 -1.62 7.57 -13.75
N GLY A 53 -0.87 7.19 -12.72
CA GLY A 53 -0.97 7.85 -11.42
C GLY A 53 -0.84 9.36 -11.63
N ASP A 54 -1.79 10.13 -11.09
CA ASP A 54 -1.79 11.58 -11.22
C ASP A 54 -0.50 12.17 -10.64
N ASP A 55 0.10 13.12 -11.35
CA ASP A 55 1.36 13.76 -10.96
C ASP A 55 1.05 15.03 -10.16
N PRO A 56 1.52 15.17 -8.91
CA PRO A 56 1.29 16.36 -8.10
C PRO A 56 1.80 17.66 -8.74
N ASN A 57 2.73 17.60 -9.69
CA ASN A 57 3.19 18.78 -10.44
C ASN A 57 2.09 19.39 -11.33
N ASN A 58 1.05 18.62 -11.65
CA ASN A 58 -0.09 19.07 -12.45
C ASN A 58 -1.26 19.58 -11.58
N TRP A 59 -1.13 19.52 -10.25
CA TRP A 59 -2.20 19.96 -9.36
C TRP A 59 -2.34 21.48 -9.34
N THR A 60 -3.58 21.94 -9.28
CA THR A 60 -3.91 23.35 -9.13
C THR A 60 -4.24 23.65 -7.68
N LEU A 61 -3.47 24.54 -7.05
CA LEU A 61 -3.80 25.07 -5.73
C LEU A 61 -5.02 25.99 -5.82
N ALA A 62 -6.18 25.48 -5.40
CA ALA A 62 -7.43 26.23 -5.46
C ALA A 62 -7.47 27.43 -4.48
N THR A 63 -6.85 27.29 -3.29
CA THR A 63 -6.81 28.32 -2.25
C THR A 63 -5.77 27.98 -1.18
N GLY A 64 -5.42 28.96 -0.34
CA GLY A 64 -4.53 28.78 0.81
C GLY A 64 -3.04 28.87 0.46
N THR A 65 -2.21 28.47 1.41
CA THR A 65 -0.75 28.42 1.24
C THR A 65 -0.34 27.10 0.58
N PRO A 66 0.68 27.10 -0.31
CA PRO A 66 1.24 25.87 -0.83
C PRO A 66 1.68 24.91 0.28
N ALA A 67 1.47 23.61 0.06
CA ALA A 67 1.93 22.57 0.96
C ALA A 67 3.47 22.58 1.05
N ASP A 68 4.00 22.39 2.25
CA ASP A 68 5.42 22.08 2.41
C ASP A 68 5.72 20.66 1.89
N ALA A 69 7.01 20.30 1.83
CA ALA A 69 7.44 19.04 1.25
C ALA A 69 6.88 17.80 1.97
N GLN A 70 6.73 17.87 3.30
CA GLN A 70 6.19 16.76 4.09
C GLN A 70 4.69 16.61 3.81
N THR A 71 3.96 17.72 3.87
CA THR A 71 2.52 17.75 3.62
C THR A 71 2.21 17.30 2.18
N LEU A 72 3.01 17.70 1.19
CA LEU A 72 2.84 17.26 -0.18
C LEU A 72 3.07 15.74 -0.33
N THR A 73 4.03 15.18 0.40
CA THR A 73 4.27 13.73 0.42
C THR A 73 3.06 12.97 1.00
N ASP A 74 2.47 13.50 2.08
CA ASP A 74 1.28 12.91 2.70
C ASP A 74 0.06 13.01 1.79
N LEU A 75 -0.13 14.14 1.08
CA LEU A 75 -1.20 14.30 0.09
C LEU A 75 -1.06 13.32 -1.07
N VAL A 76 0.17 13.11 -1.59
CA VAL A 76 0.45 12.12 -2.64
C VAL A 76 0.17 10.69 -2.15
N PHE A 77 0.55 10.38 -0.91
CA PHE A 77 0.25 9.09 -0.29
C PHE A 77 -1.26 8.86 -0.17
N ALA A 78 -2.01 9.83 0.37
CA ALA A 78 -3.45 9.76 0.52
C ALA A 78 -4.16 9.59 -0.84
N TRP A 79 -3.75 10.37 -1.85
CA TRP A 79 -4.30 10.30 -3.20
C TRP A 79 -4.13 8.91 -3.83
N ARG A 80 -2.91 8.35 -3.79
CA ARG A 80 -2.63 7.01 -4.34
C ARG A 80 -3.35 5.90 -3.58
N THR A 81 -3.47 6.04 -2.26
CA THR A 81 -4.13 5.06 -1.39
C THR A 81 -5.64 5.02 -1.63
N CYS A 82 -6.26 6.17 -1.88
CA CYS A 82 -7.70 6.28 -2.08
C CYS A 82 -8.23 5.38 -3.22
N ARG A 83 -7.41 5.11 -4.24
CA ARG A 83 -7.74 4.18 -5.35
C ARG A 83 -8.06 2.75 -4.87
N ALA A 84 -7.46 2.31 -3.76
CA ALA A 84 -7.71 0.97 -3.21
C ALA A 84 -9.01 0.89 -2.38
N VAL A 85 -9.59 2.03 -2.02
CA VAL A 85 -10.82 2.14 -1.22
C VAL A 85 -12.04 2.21 -2.14
N LYS A 86 -13.13 1.51 -1.79
CA LYS A 86 -14.36 1.54 -2.60
C LYS A 86 -15.03 2.91 -2.52
N SER A 87 -15.50 3.42 -3.65
CA SER A 87 -16.19 4.71 -3.72
C SER A 87 -17.53 4.70 -2.94
N ASN A 88 -17.93 5.79 -2.30
CA ASN A 88 -17.20 7.05 -2.10
C ASN A 88 -16.23 6.93 -0.91
N ALA A 89 -15.01 7.46 -1.05
CA ALA A 89 -13.93 7.25 -0.09
C ALA A 89 -13.28 8.56 0.38
N ILE A 90 -12.85 8.58 1.64
CA ILE A 90 -12.02 9.62 2.25
C ILE A 90 -10.87 8.92 2.97
N VAL A 91 -9.64 9.38 2.72
CA VAL A 91 -8.42 8.94 3.42
C VAL A 91 -7.85 10.16 4.15
N ILE A 92 -7.57 10.01 5.44
CA ILE A 92 -7.02 11.05 6.32
C ILE A 92 -5.59 10.66 6.69
#